data_AF-A0A7V7DVA6-F1
#
_entry.id   AF-A0A7V7DVA6-F1
#
_cell.length_a   1.000
_cell.length_b   1.000
_cell.length_c   1.000
_cell.angle_alpha   90.00
_cell.angle_beta   90.00
_cell.angle_gamma   90.00
#
_symmetry.space_group_name_H-M   'P 1'
#
loop_
_entity.id
_entity.type
_entity.pdbx_description
1 polymer ?
#
loop_
_entity_poly.entity_id
_entity_poly.type
_entity_poly.pdbx_seq_one_letter_code
_entity_poly.pdbx_strand_id
1 'polypeptide(L)' 'MSLLDLQQINERFFLAFNADGNINFADYSFLAKHFKNQNCSQSNCCAGTDLNNDGSVDSYDLARLLEYWLRGIGP' A
#
# COMPACT_ATOMS: atom_id res chain seq x y z
N MET A 1 -21.91 10.75 4.66
CA MET A 1 -20.52 10.28 4.44
C MET A 1 -19.68 10.90 5.55
N SER A 2 -19.07 10.09 6.40
CA SER A 2 -18.37 10.55 7.59
C SER A 2 -16.93 10.97 7.25
N LEU A 3 -16.31 11.78 8.11
CA LEU A 3 -14.88 12.12 8.01
C LEU A 3 -13.98 10.87 8.04
N LEU A 4 -14.43 9.79 8.69
CA LEU A 4 -13.75 8.49 8.70
C LEU A 4 -13.75 7.83 7.31
N ASP A 5 -14.84 7.97 6.55
CA ASP A 5 -14.93 7.45 5.17
C ASP A 5 -13.99 8.22 4.23
N LEU A 6 -13.87 9.55 4.41
CA LEU A 6 -12.98 10.40 3.61
C LEU A 6 -11.50 10.15 3.92
N GLN A 7 -11.14 9.92 5.19
CA GLN A 7 -9.79 9.46 5.55
C GLN A 7 -9.48 8.10 4.92
N GLN A 8 -10.43 7.17 4.92
CA GLN A 8 -10.27 5.88 4.24
C GLN A 8 -10.18 6.01 2.72
N ILE A 9 -10.84 6.98 2.08
CA ILE A 9 -10.75 7.23 0.63
C ILE A 9 -9.35 7.76 0.25
N ASN A 10 -8.78 8.65 1.05
CA ASN A 10 -7.43 9.19 0.78
C ASN A 10 -6.34 8.11 0.90
N GLU A 11 -6.48 7.14 1.82
CA GLU A 11 -5.50 6.05 1.96
C GLU A 11 -5.61 4.96 0.88
N ARG A 12 -6.74 4.87 0.16
CA ARG A 12 -6.94 3.85 -0.90
C ARG A 12 -6.09 4.11 -2.13
N PHE A 13 -5.86 5.37 -2.47
CA PHE A 13 -5.11 5.73 -3.68
C PHE A 13 -3.64 5.30 -3.60
N PHE A 14 -3.09 5.19 -2.40
CA PHE A 14 -1.68 4.83 -2.19
C PHE A 14 -1.40 3.32 -2.30
N LEU A 15 -2.43 2.47 -2.35
CA LEU A 15 -2.28 1.00 -2.40
C LEU A 15 -2.38 0.43 -3.82
N ALA A 16 -2.78 1.24 -4.81
CA ALA A 16 -2.81 0.87 -6.22
C ALA A 16 -1.45 1.22 -6.86
N PHE A 17 -0.42 0.44 -6.54
CA PHE A 17 0.97 0.72 -6.91
C PHE A 17 1.20 0.72 -8.42
N ASN A 18 0.39 -0.02 -9.18
CA ASN A 18 0.46 -0.04 -10.63
C ASN A 18 -0.41 1.06 -11.30
N ALA A 19 -1.08 1.90 -10.50
CA ALA A 19 -1.98 2.96 -10.92
C ALA A 19 -3.15 2.51 -11.83
N ASP A 20 -3.56 1.24 -11.76
CA ASP A 20 -4.72 0.72 -12.52
C ASP A 20 -6.06 1.04 -11.85
N GLY A 21 -6.02 1.65 -10.67
CA GLY A 21 -7.16 2.07 -9.86
C GLY A 21 -7.72 0.98 -8.95
N ASN A 22 -7.32 -0.28 -9.14
CA ASN A 22 -7.76 -1.41 -8.33
C ASN A 22 -6.69 -1.79 -7.31
N ILE A 23 -7.11 -2.47 -6.25
CA ILE A 23 -6.21 -3.08 -5.27
C ILE A 23 -6.37 -4.60 -5.42
N ASN A 24 -5.39 -5.24 -6.04
CA ASN A 24 -5.47 -6.65 -6.40
C ASN A 24 -4.10 -7.36 -6.36
N PHE A 25 -4.02 -8.54 -6.98
CA PHE A 25 -2.80 -9.34 -7.02
C PHE A 25 -1.61 -8.64 -7.70
N ALA A 26 -1.86 -7.70 -8.62
CA ALA A 26 -0.82 -6.92 -9.26
C ALA A 26 -0.09 -6.01 -8.25
N ASP A 27 -0.81 -5.40 -7.31
CA ASP A 27 -0.23 -4.59 -6.24
C ASP A 27 0.53 -5.44 -5.24
N TYR A 28 0.02 -6.63 -4.93
CA TYR A 28 0.76 -7.62 -4.14
C TYR A 28 2.09 -8.00 -4.83
N SER A 29 2.05 -8.27 -6.13
CA SER A 29 3.26 -8.57 -6.90
C SER A 29 4.24 -7.41 -6.92
N PHE A 30 3.74 -6.17 -6.94
CA PHE A 30 4.57 -4.97 -6.84
C PHE A 30 5.24 -4.86 -5.45
N LEU A 31 4.47 -4.96 -4.36
CA LEU A 31 5.00 -4.95 -2.99
C LEU A 31 6.00 -6.07 -2.76
N ALA A 32 5.73 -7.28 -3.26
CA ALA A 32 6.61 -8.43 -3.10
C ALA A 32 8.01 -8.22 -3.73
N LYS A 33 8.13 -7.39 -4.78
CA LYS A 33 9.43 -7.02 -5.36
C LYS A 33 10.26 -6.14 -4.44
N HIS A 34 9.61 -5.41 -3.54
CA HIS A 34 10.25 -4.51 -2.58
C HIS A 34 10.33 -5.08 -1.16
N PHE A 35 9.70 -6.23 -0.91
CA PHE A 35 9.65 -6.85 0.41
C PHE A 35 11.05 -7.11 0.99
N LYS A 36 11.23 -6.75 2.27
CA LYS A 36 12.51 -6.71 3.00
C LYS A 36 13.51 -5.66 2.54
N ASN A 37 13.14 -4.75 1.64
CA ASN A 37 13.98 -3.58 1.42
C ASN A 37 14.05 -2.76 2.71
N GLN A 38 15.24 -2.22 2.97
CA GLN A 38 15.55 -1.38 4.12
C GLN A 38 16.15 -0.07 3.63
N ASN A 39 16.19 0.94 4.50
CA ASN A 39 16.66 2.28 4.18
C ASN A 39 15.81 2.96 3.08
N CYS A 40 14.51 2.66 3.03
CA CYS A 40 13.54 3.30 2.12
C CYS A 40 13.33 4.79 2.42
N SER A 41 13.89 5.31 3.52
CA SER A 41 13.77 6.69 4.00
C SER A 41 14.43 7.75 3.10
N GLN A 42 15.24 7.35 2.11
CA GLN A 42 16.00 8.28 1.26
C GLN A 42 15.48 8.43 -0.18
N SER A 43 14.60 7.53 -0.67
CA SER A 43 14.09 7.62 -2.05
C SER A 43 12.73 6.95 -2.20
N ASN A 44 11.73 7.77 -2.56
CA ASN A 44 10.36 7.40 -2.96
C ASN A 44 9.71 6.28 -2.13
N CYS A 45 10.04 6.15 -0.83
CA CYS A 45 9.53 5.14 0.10
C CYS A 45 9.47 3.73 -0.52
N CYS A 46 10.58 3.31 -1.16
CA CYS A 46 10.64 2.06 -1.90
C CYS A 46 9.53 1.94 -2.97
N ALA A 47 9.44 2.95 -3.84
CA ALA A 47 8.40 3.08 -4.85
C ALA A 47 6.96 3.12 -4.27
N GLY A 48 6.81 3.68 -3.07
CA GLY A 48 5.55 3.82 -2.35
C GLY A 48 5.08 2.56 -1.62
N THR A 49 5.92 1.52 -1.52
CA THR A 49 5.56 0.25 -0.86
C THR A 49 5.85 0.21 0.63
N ASP A 50 6.63 1.15 1.16
CA ASP A 50 6.78 1.44 2.59
C ASP A 50 5.62 2.37 2.99
N LEU A 51 4.53 1.76 3.47
CA LEU A 51 3.23 2.42 3.68
C LEU A 51 3.15 3.18 5.00
N ASN A 52 3.95 2.78 5.99
CA ASN A 52 4.06 3.48 7.27
C ASN A 52 5.25 4.46 7.32
N ASN A 53 6.08 4.50 6.27
CA ASN A 53 7.29 5.30 6.15
C ASN A 53 8.32 5.01 7.26
N ASP A 54 8.41 3.76 7.73
CA ASP A 54 9.38 3.37 8.77
C ASP A 54 10.77 3.06 8.21
N GLY A 55 10.93 3.13 6.88
CA GLY A 55 12.18 2.88 6.19
C GLY A 55 12.36 1.42 5.79
N SER A 56 11.38 0.55 6.04
CA SER A 56 11.37 -0.85 5.66
C SER A 56 10.10 -1.21 4.91
N VAL A 57 10.19 -2.19 4.01
CA VAL A 57 9.00 -2.84 3.44
C VAL A 57 8.86 -4.19 4.11
N ASP A 58 7.90 -4.35 5.01
CA ASP A 58 7.79 -5.54 5.83
C ASP A 58 6.35 -6.08 5.96
N SER A 59 6.14 -6.97 6.94
CA SER A 59 4.84 -7.59 7.17
C SER A 59 3.73 -6.59 7.49
N TYR A 60 4.05 -5.41 8.03
CA TYR A 60 3.11 -4.34 8.29
C TYR A 60 2.52 -3.82 6.98
N ASP A 61 3.35 -3.51 5.99
CA ASP A 61 2.90 -2.99 4.70
C ASP A 61 2.06 -4.02 3.95
N LEU A 62 2.50 -5.28 3.99
CA LEU A 62 1.74 -6.38 3.42
C LEU A 62 0.37 -6.54 4.10
N ALA A 63 0.32 -6.47 5.43
CA ALA A 63 -0.94 -6.57 6.17
C ALA A 63 -1.90 -5.43 5.80
N ARG A 64 -1.37 -4.21 5.60
CA ARG A 64 -2.15 -3.05 5.17
C ARG A 64 -2.73 -3.26 3.79
N LEU A 65 -1.94 -3.70 2.81
CA LEU A 65 -2.42 -4.03 1.47
C LEU A 65 -3.54 -5.09 1.51
N LEU A 66 -3.33 -6.18 2.25
CA LEU A 66 -4.29 -7.28 2.36
C LEU A 66 -5.59 -6.86 3.05
N GLU A 67 -5.53 -5.95 4.02
CA GLU A 67 -6.72 -5.43 4.70
C GLU A 67 -7.68 -4.76 3.70
N TYR A 68 -7.16 -3.97 2.75
CA TYR A 68 -8.00 -3.32 1.74
C TYR A 68 -8.41 -4.28 0.63
N TRP A 69 -7.48 -5.10 0.12
CA TRP A 69 -7.76 -6.06 -0.93
C TRP A 69 -8.85 -7.07 -0.50
N LEU A 70 -8.68 -7.70 0.67
CA LEU A 70 -9.55 -8.80 1.10
C LEU A 70 -10.87 -8.34 1.73
N ARG A 71 -10.98 -7.09 2.16
CA ARG A 71 -12.29 -6.53 2.55
C ARG A 71 -13.22 -6.29 1.35
N GLY A 72 -12.76 -6.56 0.12
CA GLY A 72 -13.53 -6.30 -1.11
C GLY A 72 -13.69 -4.80 -1.36
N ILE A 73 -12.78 -3.99 -0.81
CA ILE A 73 -12.79 -2.54 -0.91
C ILE A 73 -11.84 -2.16 -2.07
N GLY A 74 -12.12 -2.72 -3.24
CA GLY A 74 -11.69 -2.14 -4.52
C GLY A 74 -12.76 -1.16 -5.02
N PRO A 75 -12.45 -0.22 -5.94
CA PRO A 75 -13.50 0.55 -6.60
C PRO A 75 -14.54 -0.35 -7.29
#